data_AF-A0A3M4VPH9-F1
#
_entry.id   AF-A0A3M4VPH9-F1
#
_cell.length_a   1.000
_cell.length_b   1.000
_cell.length_c   1.000
_cell.angle_alpha   90.00
_cell.angle_beta   90.00
_cell.angle_gamma   90.00
#
_symmetry.space_group_name_H-M   'P 1'
#
loop_
_entity.id
_entity.type
_entity.pdbx_description
1 polymer ?
#
loop_
_entity_poly.entity_id
_entity_poly.type
_entity_poly.pdbx_seq_one_letter_code
_entity_poly.pdbx_strand_id
1 'polypeptide(L)'
;DDKSTLLKREYQYDAAGQLTDINDSRRGPLAYRYDPVGRLLSATSRLGVETFAFDPAGNLLDDTVNEIRRPLDQDPKRSQLLDNLLREYAGTHYDYDERGNQVLRWHNGAYSRLTWD
;
A
#
# COMPACT_ATOMS: atom_id res chain seq x y z
N ASP A 1 23.71 -29.65 -27.27
CA ASP A 1 23.39 -29.88 -25.86
C ASP A 1 22.63 -28.67 -25.37
N ASP A 2 21.31 -28.70 -25.53
CA ASP A 2 20.43 -27.56 -25.26
C ASP A 2 20.05 -27.59 -23.78
N LYS A 3 20.84 -26.90 -22.95
CA LYS A 3 20.55 -26.74 -21.52
C LYS A 3 19.35 -25.80 -21.39
N SER A 4 18.15 -26.37 -21.51
CA SER A 4 16.91 -25.71 -21.11
C SER A 4 17.08 -25.19 -19.69
N THR A 5 17.15 -23.87 -19.55
CA THR A 5 17.25 -23.23 -18.24
C THR A 5 15.88 -23.34 -17.60
N LEU A 6 15.72 -24.28 -16.67
CA LEU A 6 14.47 -24.44 -15.93
C LEU A 6 14.26 -23.21 -15.03
N LEU A 7 13.30 -22.38 -15.41
CA LEU A 7 12.78 -21.32 -14.57
C LEU A 7 11.89 -21.97 -13.50
N LYS A 8 12.23 -21.74 -12.22
CA LYS A 8 11.50 -22.30 -11.08
C LYS A 8 11.12 -21.16 -10.15
N ARG A 9 9.89 -21.22 -9.64
CA ARG A 9 9.39 -20.28 -8.65
C ARG A 9 8.60 -21.04 -7.58
N GLU A 10 9.02 -20.92 -6.33
CA GLU A 10 8.37 -21.54 -5.17
C GLU A 10 7.76 -20.45 -4.30
N TYR A 11 6.62 -20.76 -3.67
CA TYR A 11 5.86 -19.82 -2.84
C TYR A 11 5.67 -20.44 -1.46
N GLN A 12 5.84 -19.63 -0.42
CA GLN A 12 5.59 -20.03 0.96
C GLN A 12 4.55 -19.10 1.58
N TYR A 13 3.69 -19.67 2.42
CA TYR A 13 2.59 -18.96 3.06
C TYR A 13 2.61 -19.25 4.56
N ASP A 14 2.18 -18.26 5.34
CA ASP A 14 1.94 -18.46 6.77
C ASP A 14 0.61 -19.20 7.02
N ALA A 15 0.28 -19.44 8.29
CA ALA A 15 -0.96 -20.10 8.69
C ALA A 15 -2.23 -19.30 8.37
N ALA A 16 -2.11 -17.99 8.14
CA ALA A 16 -3.21 -17.12 7.70
C ALA A 16 -3.35 -17.07 6.17
N GLY A 17 -2.50 -17.79 5.43
CA GLY A 17 -2.48 -17.82 3.97
C GLY A 17 -1.81 -16.61 3.33
N GLN A 18 -1.04 -15.83 4.10
CA GLN A 18 -0.32 -14.67 3.60
C GLN A 18 1.02 -15.11 3.00
N LEU A 19 1.40 -14.56 1.85
CA LEU A 19 2.61 -14.93 1.12
C LEU A 19 3.87 -14.43 1.86
N THR A 20 4.65 -15.31 2.47
CA THR A 20 5.86 -14.91 3.21
C THR A 20 7.10 -14.89 2.35
N ASP A 21 7.22 -15.83 1.41
CA ASP A 21 8.46 -15.99 0.63
C ASP A 21 8.18 -16.41 -0.81
N ILE A 22 9.02 -15.92 -1.71
CA ILE A 22 9.11 -16.38 -3.09
C ILE A 22 10.56 -16.73 -3.38
N ASN A 23 10.83 -17.97 -3.75
CA ASN A 23 12.15 -18.38 -4.24
C ASN A 23 12.11 -18.48 -5.76
N ASP A 24 12.60 -17.45 -6.46
CA ASP A 24 12.61 -17.37 -7.93
C ASP A 24 14.03 -17.60 -8.48
N SER A 25 14.18 -18.58 -9.37
CA SER A 25 15.50 -18.95 -9.93
C SER A 25 16.13 -17.88 -10.80
N ARG A 26 15.34 -16.91 -11.29
CA ARG A 26 15.81 -15.80 -12.14
C ARG A 26 15.95 -14.49 -11.37
N ARG A 27 14.98 -14.16 -10.52
CA ARG A 27 14.91 -12.87 -9.80
C ARG A 27 15.51 -12.94 -8.39
N GLY A 28 15.73 -14.15 -7.88
CA GLY A 28 16.19 -14.38 -6.52
C GLY A 28 15.05 -14.44 -5.50
N PRO A 29 15.40 -14.60 -4.21
CA PRO A 29 14.41 -14.69 -3.15
C PRO A 29 13.75 -13.33 -2.90
N LEU A 30 12.48 -13.39 -2.51
CA LEU A 30 11.71 -12.28 -1.96
C LEU A 30 11.11 -12.72 -0.63
N ALA A 31 11.06 -11.81 0.33
CA ALA A 31 10.45 -12.04 1.64
C ALA A 31 9.49 -10.91 2.00
N TYR A 32 8.37 -11.25 2.63
CA TYR A 32 7.31 -10.33 3.00
C TYR A 32 6.98 -10.46 4.49
N ARG A 33 6.63 -9.34 5.10
CA ARG A 33 6.15 -9.30 6.49
C ARG A 33 4.86 -8.53 6.56
N TYR A 34 3.98 -8.97 7.44
CA TYR A 34 2.66 -8.40 7.62
C TYR A 34 2.42 -8.02 9.07
N ASP A 35 1.49 -7.11 9.30
CA ASP A 35 0.94 -6.83 10.61
C ASP A 35 -0.15 -7.86 10.99
N PRO A 36 -0.65 -7.86 12.24
CA PRO A 36 -1.66 -8.83 12.69
C PRO A 36 -2.99 -8.78 11.94
N VAL A 37 -3.29 -7.69 11.21
CA VAL A 37 -4.51 -7.56 10.40
C VAL A 37 -4.25 -7.82 8.91
N GLY A 38 -3.04 -8.27 8.55
CA GLY A 38 -2.67 -8.71 7.20
C GLY A 38 -2.21 -7.59 6.26
N ARG A 39 -1.87 -6.41 6.77
CA ARG A 39 -1.29 -5.33 5.97
C ARG A 39 0.22 -5.56 5.82
N LEU A 40 0.75 -5.35 4.62
CA LEU A 40 2.16 -5.57 4.31
C LEU A 40 3.03 -4.51 5.03
N LEU A 41 3.93 -4.93 5.93
CA LEU A 41 4.88 -4.05 6.64
C LEU A 41 6.20 -3.90 5.90
N SER A 42 6.67 -4.95 5.21
CA SER A 42 7.92 -4.88 4.46
C SER A 42 7.99 -5.88 3.32
N ALA A 43 8.65 -5.49 2.23
CA ALA A 43 9.09 -6.38 1.15
C ALA A 43 10.61 -6.31 1.01
N THR A 44 11.27 -7.46 1.11
CA THR A 44 12.72 -7.59 0.95
C THR A 44 13.05 -8.30 -0.35
N SER A 45 13.97 -7.74 -1.12
CA SER A 45 14.48 -8.32 -2.35
C SER A 45 16.00 -8.11 -2.45
N ARG A 46 16.61 -8.59 -3.53
CA ARG A 46 18.02 -8.31 -3.85
C ARG A 46 18.30 -6.84 -4.13
N LEU A 47 17.27 -6.04 -4.44
CA LEU A 47 17.39 -4.62 -4.75
C LEU A 47 17.30 -3.73 -3.50
N GLY A 48 16.86 -4.29 -2.37
CA GLY A 48 16.68 -3.54 -1.12
C GLY A 48 15.46 -4.00 -0.33
N VAL A 49 15.17 -3.24 0.73
CA VAL A 49 14.01 -3.41 1.61
C VAL A 49 13.09 -2.22 1.44
N GLU A 50 11.83 -2.50 1.18
CA GLU A 50 10.74 -1.52 1.19
C GLU A 50 9.95 -1.70 2.47
N THR A 51 9.61 -0.61 3.14
CA THR A 51 8.84 -0.60 4.38
C THR A 51 7.57 0.23 4.20
N PHE A 52 6.50 -0.22 4.83
CA PHE A 52 5.18 0.40 4.75
C PHE A 52 4.68 0.66 6.17
N ALA A 53 4.19 1.87 6.40
CA ALA A 53 3.52 2.25 7.63
C ALA A 53 2.09 2.64 7.30
N PHE A 54 1.16 2.41 8.23
CA PHE A 54 -0.24 2.73 8.02
C PHE A 54 -0.79 3.48 9.22
N ASP A 55 -1.71 4.40 8.96
CA ASP A 55 -2.49 5.03 10.00
C ASP A 55 -3.55 4.04 10.54
N PRO A 56 -4.24 4.39 11.64
CA PRO A 56 -5.32 3.54 12.18
C PRO A 56 -6.49 3.33 11.22
N ALA A 57 -6.69 4.22 10.25
CA ALA A 57 -7.73 4.09 9.21
C ALA A 57 -7.29 3.21 8.03
N GLY A 58 -6.03 2.74 8.03
CA GLY A 58 -5.47 1.90 6.98
C GLY A 58 -4.93 2.66 5.77
N ASN A 59 -4.81 3.98 5.83
CA ASN A 59 -4.09 4.76 4.83
C ASN A 59 -2.59 4.53 4.99
N LEU A 60 -1.84 4.56 3.89
CA LEU A 60 -0.39 4.42 3.92
C LEU A 60 0.23 5.74 4.44
N LEU A 61 0.99 5.65 5.53
CA LEU A 61 1.79 6.76 6.04
C LEU A 61 3.02 6.89 5.15
N ASP A 62 2.97 7.91 4.29
CA ASP A 62 3.98 8.21 3.30
C ASP A 62 5.20 8.84 3.98
N ASP A 63 6.28 8.08 4.18
CA ASP A 63 7.53 8.65 4.69
C ASP A 63 8.67 8.63 3.66
N THR A 64 8.35 8.29 2.40
CA THR A 64 9.14 8.63 1.20
C THR A 64 8.54 7.84 0.04
N VAL A 65 7.97 8.55 -0.93
CA VAL A 65 7.73 8.05 -2.29
C VAL A 65 9.09 7.81 -2.98
N ASN A 66 9.88 6.85 -2.47
CA ASN A 66 10.70 6.05 -3.35
C ASN A 66 9.71 5.07 -3.97
N GLU A 67 9.36 5.33 -5.23
CA GLU A 67 8.55 4.50 -6.13
C GLU A 67 8.16 3.17 -5.48
N ILE A 68 6.88 2.94 -5.18
CA ILE A 68 6.38 1.61 -4.76
C ILE A 68 6.72 0.63 -5.89
N ARG A 69 7.93 0.06 -5.84
CA ARG A 69 8.41 -0.93 -6.77
C ARG A 69 8.05 -2.24 -6.15
N ARG A 70 6.77 -2.62 -6.30
CA ARG A 70 6.41 -4.02 -6.11
C ARG A 70 7.45 -4.82 -6.89
N PRO A 71 8.24 -5.71 -6.26
CA PRO A 71 9.43 -6.29 -6.90
C PRO A 71 9.14 -7.06 -8.21
N LEU A 72 7.87 -7.27 -8.52
CA LEU A 72 7.38 -7.91 -9.72
C LEU A 72 6.79 -6.97 -10.78
N ASP A 73 6.41 -5.73 -10.42
CA ASP A 73 5.78 -4.79 -11.34
C ASP A 73 6.84 -4.15 -12.24
N GLN A 74 6.74 -4.42 -13.54
CA GLN A 74 7.60 -3.79 -14.56
C GLN A 74 7.23 -2.33 -14.82
N ASP A 75 5.99 -1.95 -14.48
CA ASP A 75 5.46 -0.60 -14.61
C ASP A 75 4.66 -0.27 -13.33
N PRO A 76 5.29 0.33 -12.31
CA PRO A 76 4.62 0.64 -11.06
C PRO A 76 3.56 1.70 -11.32
N LYS A 77 2.30 1.29 -11.37
CA LYS A 77 1.20 2.25 -11.42
C LYS A 77 1.23 3.09 -10.16
N ARG A 78 1.42 4.39 -10.34
CA ARG A 78 1.26 5.42 -9.30
C ARG A 78 -0.15 5.26 -8.71
N SER A 79 -0.26 4.77 -7.49
CA SER A 79 -1.52 4.89 -6.76
C SER A 79 -1.67 6.37 -6.42
N GLN A 80 -2.50 7.10 -7.18
CA GLN A 80 -2.80 8.52 -6.92
C GLN A 80 -3.69 8.69 -5.68
N LEU A 81 -4.23 7.60 -5.15
CA LEU A 81 -5.07 7.57 -3.95
C LEU A 81 -4.17 7.17 -2.77
N LEU A 82 -3.63 8.17 -2.10
CA LEU A 82 -2.88 8.03 -0.84
C LEU A 82 -3.81 8.04 0.39
N ASP A 83 -5.09 8.32 0.19
CA ASP A 83 -6.07 8.47 1.26
C ASP A 83 -7.43 7.80 0.96
N ASN A 84 -8.15 7.42 2.02
CA ASN A 84 -9.55 6.96 1.98
C ASN A 84 -10.55 8.10 2.24
N LEU A 85 -10.13 9.36 2.00
CA LEU A 85 -10.94 10.53 2.34
C LEU A 85 -12.00 10.80 1.27
N LEU A 86 -13.26 10.78 1.69
CA LEU A 86 -14.39 11.08 0.82
C LEU A 86 -14.46 12.58 0.55
N ARG A 87 -13.99 13.04 -0.61
CA ARG A 87 -14.00 14.47 -0.95
C ARG A 87 -15.32 14.94 -1.55
N GLU A 88 -16.03 14.06 -2.24
CA GLU A 88 -17.34 14.36 -2.82
C GLU A 88 -18.25 13.12 -2.84
N TYR A 89 -19.52 13.30 -2.48
CA TYR A 89 -20.56 12.28 -2.62
C TYR A 89 -21.94 12.93 -2.69
N ALA A 90 -22.75 12.55 -3.68
CA ALA A 90 -24.12 13.03 -3.85
C ALA A 90 -24.27 14.55 -3.74
N GLY A 91 -23.36 15.31 -4.39
CA GLY A 91 -23.32 16.78 -4.36
C GLY A 91 -22.85 17.40 -3.04
N THR A 92 -22.51 16.58 -2.05
CA THR A 92 -21.89 17.01 -0.79
C THR A 92 -20.38 16.87 -0.91
N HIS A 93 -19.65 17.89 -0.49
CA HIS A 93 -18.20 17.92 -0.51
C HIS A 93 -17.65 18.03 0.91
N TYR A 94 -16.41 17.60 1.09
CA TYR A 94 -15.74 17.53 2.39
C TYR A 94 -14.26 17.91 2.27
N ASP A 95 -13.77 18.69 3.24
CA ASP A 95 -12.34 18.91 3.45
C ASP A 95 -11.92 18.35 4.82
N TYR A 96 -10.65 17.94 4.89
CA TYR A 96 -10.07 17.27 6.05
C TYR A 96 -8.76 17.96 6.46
N ASP A 97 -8.40 17.86 7.75
CA ASP A 97 -7.08 18.26 8.24
C ASP A 97 -5.99 17.22 7.90
N GLU A 98 -4.73 17.50 8.26
CA GLU A 98 -3.59 16.59 8.06
C GLU A 98 -3.74 15.24 8.80
N ARG A 99 -4.63 15.16 9.79
CA ARG A 99 -4.94 13.94 10.54
C ARG A 99 -6.14 13.18 9.96
N GLY A 100 -6.74 13.69 8.89
CA GLY A 100 -7.91 13.10 8.25
C GLY A 100 -9.24 13.40 8.95
N ASN A 101 -9.30 14.33 9.90
CA ASN A 101 -10.56 14.74 10.51
C ASN A 101 -11.29 15.75 9.61
N GLN A 102 -12.60 15.61 9.45
CA GLN A 102 -13.40 16.50 8.60
C GLN A 102 -13.45 17.91 9.19
N VAL A 103 -12.92 18.91 8.49
CA VAL A 103 -12.93 20.33 8.94
C VAL A 103 -13.98 21.16 8.22
N LEU A 104 -14.37 20.77 7.01
CA LEU A 104 -15.40 21.45 6.23
C LEU A 104 -16.32 20.42 5.57
N ARG A 105 -17.61 20.77 5.48
CA ARG A 105 -18.58 20.06 4.64
C ARG A 105 -19.46 21.09 3.95
N TRP A 106 -19.70 20.96 2.65
CA TRP A 106 -20.67 21.81 1.94
C TRP A 106 -21.59 21.05 1.00
N HIS A 107 -22.85 21.47 0.92
CA HIS A 107 -23.88 20.89 0.06
C HIS A 107 -24.90 21.96 -0.32
N ASN A 108 -25.19 22.11 -1.62
CA ASN A 108 -26.16 23.09 -2.15
C ASN A 108 -25.96 24.52 -1.60
N GLY A 109 -24.70 24.96 -1.46
CA GLY A 109 -24.34 26.30 -0.97
C GLY A 109 -24.34 26.47 0.56
N ALA A 110 -24.83 25.50 1.33
CA ALA A 110 -24.70 25.49 2.78
C ALA A 110 -23.38 24.81 3.17
N TYR A 111 -22.61 25.40 4.10
CA TYR A 111 -21.40 24.79 4.63
C TYR A 111 -21.41 24.70 6.16
N SER A 112 -20.67 23.74 6.70
CA SER A 112 -20.43 23.54 8.12
C SER A 112 -18.94 23.41 8.35
N ARG A 113 -18.42 24.15 9.33
CA ARG A 113 -17.03 24.05 9.80
C ARG A 113 -17.01 23.29 11.12
N LEU A 114 -16.11 22.33 11.23
CA LEU A 114 -15.92 21.51 12.43
C LEU A 114 -14.52 21.77 13.00
N THR A 115 -14.40 21.66 14.31
CA THR A 115 -13.15 21.76 15.05
C THR A 115 -13.03 20.56 15.97
N TRP A 116 -11.84 19.97 16.03
CA TRP A 116 -11.52 18.79 16.82
C TRP A 116 -10.42 19.16 17.81
N ASP A 117 -10.52 18.67 19.04
CA ASP A 117 -9.56 18.88 20.14
C ASP A 117 -8.50 17.77 20.24
#